data_AF-A0A8I6XX57-F1
#
_entry.id   AF-A0A8I6XX57-F1
#
_cell.length_a   1.000
_cell.length_b   1.000
_cell.length_c   1.000
_cell.angle_alpha   90.00
_cell.angle_beta   90.00
_cell.angle_gamma   90.00
#
_symmetry.space_group_name_H-M   'P 1'
#
loop_
_entity.id
_entity.type
_entity.pdbx_description
1 polymer ?
#
loop_
_entity_poly.entity_id
_entity_poly.type
_entity_poly.pdbx_seq_one_letter_code
_entity_poly.pdbx_strand_id
1 'polypeptide(L)'
;MPWATFAEDLPRTNPTKCPLKGRSVFVDGFIYTCTDGGLAAYKLLDKDHSMYLSKPILLPFSWLIDDCVGEDMCLDYAGKDVDSGAILFYVVQLQSGYPLPKHDVQITIVQVKRTKASPSSSKKRKPVGVAPVDCVTRFIRHEKAVAARC
;
A
#
# COMPACT_ATOMS: atom_id res chain seq x y z
N MET A 1 -6.72 -24.49 27.80
CA MET A 1 -5.92 -24.26 26.59
C MET A 1 -4.73 -23.39 26.98
N PRO A 2 -3.53 -23.97 27.22
CA PRO A 2 -2.37 -23.21 27.59
C PRO A 2 -1.73 -22.57 26.35
N TRP A 3 -1.36 -21.31 26.51
CA TRP A 3 -0.51 -20.49 25.65
C TRP A 3 0.72 -21.26 25.14
N ALA A 4 0.96 -21.21 23.83
CA ALA A 4 2.16 -21.77 23.23
C ALA A 4 3.30 -20.74 23.32
N THR A 5 4.30 -21.06 24.12
CA THR A 5 5.63 -20.45 24.09
C THR A 5 6.33 -20.90 22.81
N PHE A 6 6.34 -20.04 21.80
CA PHE A 6 7.27 -20.18 20.67
C PHE A 6 7.95 -18.83 20.42
N ALA A 7 9.15 -18.71 20.98
CA ALA A 7 10.18 -17.87 20.42
C ALA A 7 11.51 -18.56 20.77
N GLU A 8 11.79 -19.67 20.08
CA GLU A 8 13.20 -20.02 19.90
C GLU A 8 13.82 -18.89 19.09
N ASP A 9 14.91 -18.34 19.61
CA ASP A 9 15.71 -17.31 18.95
C ASP A 9 16.22 -17.84 17.61
N LEU A 10 15.45 -17.59 16.56
CA LEU A 10 15.89 -17.82 15.20
C LEU A 10 17.17 -17.00 14.97
N PRO A 11 18.19 -17.57 14.31
CA PRO A 11 19.41 -16.83 14.01
C PRO A 11 19.03 -15.55 13.27
N ARG A 12 19.55 -14.42 13.76
CA ARG A 12 19.42 -13.09 13.15
C ARG A 12 19.97 -13.17 11.72
N THR A 13 19.13 -13.57 10.79
CA THR A 13 19.37 -13.32 9.38
C THR A 13 19.37 -11.81 9.26
N ASN A 14 20.51 -11.23 8.87
CA ASN A 14 20.52 -9.85 8.40
C ASN A 14 19.34 -9.74 7.42
N PRO A 15 18.37 -8.84 7.61
CA PRO A 15 17.30 -8.72 6.67
C PRO A 15 17.89 -8.09 5.42
N THR A 16 18.40 -8.92 4.51
CA THR A 16 19.01 -8.47 3.26
C THR A 16 17.96 -7.79 2.37
N LYS A 17 16.67 -8.00 2.65
CA LYS A 17 15.54 -7.19 2.21
C LYS A 17 14.49 -7.20 3.34
N CYS A 18 14.18 -6.06 3.93
CA CYS A 18 12.96 -5.88 4.72
C CYS A 18 11.88 -5.34 3.75
N PRO A 19 11.18 -6.18 2.97
CA PRO A 19 10.14 -5.69 2.08
C PRO A 19 9.09 -4.96 2.90
N LEU A 20 8.62 -3.81 2.41
CA LEU A 20 7.43 -3.16 2.94
C LEU A 20 6.24 -4.07 2.60
N LYS A 21 6.04 -5.16 3.35
CA LYS A 21 4.97 -6.14 3.08
C LYS A 21 3.64 -5.41 2.94
N GLY A 22 3.14 -5.37 1.70
CA GLY A 22 2.04 -4.51 1.28
C GLY A 22 0.84 -4.60 2.22
N ARG A 23 0.49 -3.46 2.82
CA ARG A 23 -0.81 -3.31 3.48
C ARG A 23 -1.89 -3.18 2.41
N SER A 24 -3.00 -3.88 2.60
CA SER A 24 -4.23 -3.68 1.84
C SER A 24 -5.18 -2.78 2.61
N VAL A 25 -5.89 -1.90 1.92
CA VAL A 25 -6.81 -0.94 2.54
C VAL A 25 -8.22 -1.13 1.96
N PHE A 26 -9.22 -1.27 2.83
CA PHE A 26 -10.62 -1.34 2.42
C PHE A 26 -11.29 0.03 2.54
N VAL A 27 -11.76 0.59 1.43
CA VAL A 27 -12.44 1.89 1.41
C VAL A 27 -13.45 1.97 0.27
N ASP A 28 -14.62 2.54 0.58
CA ASP A 28 -15.75 2.68 -0.34
C ASP A 28 -16.11 1.37 -1.10
N GLY A 29 -15.92 0.24 -0.43
CA GLY A 29 -16.27 -1.10 -0.90
C GLY A 29 -15.32 -1.76 -1.88
N PHE A 30 -14.10 -1.24 -1.98
CA PHE A 30 -13.00 -1.87 -2.69
C PHE A 30 -11.84 -2.11 -1.73
N ILE A 31 -11.14 -3.23 -1.91
CA ILE A 31 -9.84 -3.49 -1.30
C ILE A 31 -8.77 -3.02 -2.28
N TYR A 32 -7.91 -2.12 -1.82
CA TYR A 32 -6.77 -1.60 -2.58
C TYR A 32 -5.50 -2.25 -2.02
N THR A 33 -4.62 -2.68 -2.91
CA THR A 33 -3.31 -3.23 -2.56
C THR A 33 -2.26 -2.79 -3.56
N CYS A 34 -1.02 -2.69 -3.11
CA CYS A 34 0.13 -2.54 -4.00
C CYS A 34 0.26 -3.77 -4.90
N THR A 35 0.67 -3.52 -6.14
CA THR A 35 1.05 -4.52 -7.15
C THR A 35 2.25 -3.97 -7.91
N ASP A 36 2.94 -4.83 -8.65
CA ASP A 36 4.02 -4.37 -9.51
C ASP A 36 3.54 -3.25 -10.45
N GLY A 37 4.24 -2.13 -10.44
CA GLY A 37 3.95 -0.94 -11.25
C GLY A 37 2.70 -0.14 -10.84
N GLY A 38 2.04 -0.42 -9.71
CA GLY A 38 0.81 0.31 -9.37
C GLY A 38 0.00 -0.18 -8.17
N LEU A 39 -1.31 0.03 -8.27
CA LEU A 39 -2.31 -0.51 -7.34
C LEU A 39 -3.26 -1.47 -8.06
N ALA A 40 -3.79 -2.42 -7.32
CA ALA A 40 -4.94 -3.22 -7.73
C ALA A 40 -6.11 -2.94 -6.80
N ALA A 41 -7.30 -2.76 -7.37
CA ALA A 41 -8.55 -2.56 -6.63
C ALA A 41 -9.51 -3.72 -6.88
N TYR A 42 -9.96 -4.38 -5.82
CA TYR A 42 -10.88 -5.50 -5.85
C TYR A 42 -12.21 -5.07 -5.24
N LYS A 43 -13.30 -5.22 -5.99
CA LYS A 43 -14.63 -5.01 -5.42
C LYS A 43 -14.97 -6.20 -4.54
N LEU A 44 -15.43 -5.93 -3.32
CA LEU A 44 -15.99 -6.96 -2.45
C LEU A 44 -17.43 -7.26 -2.90
N LEU A 45 -17.68 -8.51 -3.26
CA LEU A 45 -18.97 -9.04 -3.70
C LEU A 45 -19.52 -9.97 -2.62
N ASP A 46 -20.73 -9.71 -2.16
CA ASP A 46 -21.48 -10.61 -1.29
C ASP A 46 -22.31 -11.56 -2.16
N LYS A 47 -22.15 -12.86 -1.95
CA LYS A 47 -22.97 -13.90 -2.58
C LYS A 47 -23.09 -15.09 -1.63
N ASP A 48 -24.32 -15.54 -1.38
CA ASP A 48 -24.62 -16.76 -0.61
C ASP A 48 -23.90 -16.81 0.76
N HIS A 49 -24.00 -15.71 1.53
CA HIS A 49 -23.34 -15.54 2.84
C HIS A 49 -21.80 -15.62 2.81
N SER A 50 -21.20 -15.53 1.62
CA SER A 50 -19.76 -15.54 1.39
C SER A 50 -19.30 -14.26 0.70
N MET A 51 -18.05 -13.87 0.96
CA MET A 51 -17.42 -12.69 0.35
C MET A 51 -16.41 -13.10 -0.72
N TYR A 52 -16.54 -12.52 -1.90
CA TYR A 52 -15.67 -12.77 -3.05
C TYR A 52 -15.01 -11.49 -3.52
N LEU A 53 -13.75 -11.60 -3.98
CA LEU A 53 -13.09 -10.52 -4.69
C LEU A 53 -13.46 -10.58 -6.17
N SER A 54 -13.82 -9.45 -6.75
CA SER A 54 -13.99 -9.34 -8.20
C SER A 54 -12.66 -9.56 -8.93
N LYS A 55 -12.71 -9.62 -10.27
CA LYS A 55 -11.50 -9.37 -11.08
C LYS A 55 -10.87 -8.03 -10.66
N PRO A 56 -9.52 -7.94 -10.60
CA PRO A 56 -8.84 -6.71 -10.23
C PRO A 56 -9.10 -5.61 -11.26
N ILE A 57 -9.24 -4.39 -10.77
CA ILE A 57 -9.06 -3.17 -11.56
C ILE A 57 -7.63 -2.71 -11.33
N LEU A 58 -6.80 -2.80 -12.37
CA LEU A 58 -5.41 -2.37 -12.31
C LEU A 58 -5.32 -0.85 -12.49
N LEU A 59 -4.53 -0.22 -11.62
CA LEU A 59 -4.30 1.22 -11.56
C LEU A 59 -2.79 1.45 -11.67
N PRO A 60 -2.22 1.40 -12.88
CA PRO A 60 -0.78 1.56 -13.08
C PRO A 60 -0.34 2.98 -12.73
N PHE A 61 0.84 3.11 -12.15
CA PHE A 61 1.49 4.39 -11.89
C PHE A 61 2.17 4.88 -13.18
N SER A 62 1.53 5.83 -13.87
CA SER A 62 2.04 6.35 -15.14
C SER A 62 3.27 7.26 -15.03
N TRP A 63 3.70 7.58 -13.81
CA TRP A 63 4.79 8.52 -13.53
C TRP A 63 6.03 7.85 -12.94
N LEU A 64 5.99 6.55 -12.68
CA LEU A 64 7.15 5.80 -12.23
C LEU A 64 7.88 5.24 -13.46
N ILE A 65 9.16 5.57 -13.54
CA ILE A 65 10.05 5.22 -14.67
C ILE A 65 10.74 3.86 -14.41
N ASP A 66 10.81 3.43 -13.15
CA ASP A 66 11.51 2.22 -12.71
C ASP A 66 10.56 1.08 -12.31
N ASP A 67 11.10 -0.14 -12.32
CA ASP A 67 10.46 -1.39 -11.90
C ASP A 67 10.01 -1.33 -10.43
N CYS A 68 8.83 -0.76 -10.19
CA CYS A 68 8.22 -0.70 -8.87
C CYS A 68 7.69 -2.08 -8.49
N VAL A 69 8.40 -2.77 -7.60
CA VAL A 69 7.98 -4.08 -7.09
C VAL A 69 6.95 -3.89 -5.97
N GLY A 70 5.81 -4.58 -6.08
CA GLY A 70 4.72 -4.49 -5.10
C GLY A 70 5.13 -4.85 -3.68
N GLU A 71 6.09 -5.77 -3.53
CA GLU A 71 6.63 -6.21 -2.23
C GLU A 71 7.45 -5.12 -1.53
N ASP A 72 7.98 -4.16 -2.27
CA ASP A 72 8.76 -3.03 -1.76
C ASP A 72 7.88 -1.80 -1.49
N MET A 73 6.56 -1.95 -1.61
CA MET A 73 5.57 -0.89 -1.42
C MET A 73 4.57 -1.22 -0.31
N CYS A 74 4.24 -0.22 0.50
CA CYS A 74 3.06 -0.28 1.37
C CYS A 74 2.10 0.88 1.14
N LEU A 75 0.83 0.62 1.42
CA LEU A 75 -0.27 1.54 1.22
C LEU A 75 -0.89 1.92 2.56
N ASP A 76 -1.23 3.19 2.74
CA ASP A 76 -2.06 3.65 3.85
C ASP A 76 -3.13 4.65 3.39
N TYR A 77 -4.25 4.70 4.12
CA TYR A 77 -5.35 5.61 3.81
C TYR A 77 -5.02 7.03 4.26
N ALA A 78 -4.99 7.97 3.32
CA ALA A 78 -4.74 9.39 3.63
C ALA A 78 -6.05 10.19 3.81
N GLY A 79 -7.12 9.77 3.15
CA GLY A 79 -8.40 10.46 3.22
C GLY A 79 -9.20 10.39 1.94
N LYS A 80 -10.18 11.29 1.85
CA LYS A 80 -11.08 11.39 0.70
C LYS A 80 -11.28 12.87 0.38
N ASP A 81 -11.05 13.21 -0.88
CA ASP A 81 -11.36 14.53 -1.39
C ASP A 81 -12.88 14.72 -1.45
N VAL A 82 -13.38 15.80 -0.83
CA VAL A 82 -14.81 16.06 -0.66
C VAL A 82 -15.44 16.45 -2.00
N ASP A 83 -14.73 17.22 -2.83
CA ASP A 83 -15.28 17.80 -4.05
C ASP A 83 -15.34 16.78 -5.19
N SER A 84 -14.23 16.10 -5.48
CA SER A 84 -14.21 15.07 -6.53
C SER A 84 -14.74 13.71 -6.05
N GLY A 85 -14.73 13.49 -4.73
CA GLY A 85 -14.90 12.18 -4.14
C GLY A 85 -13.71 11.27 -4.42
N ALA A 86 -12.53 11.75 -4.80
CA ALA A 86 -11.39 10.87 -4.99
C ALA A 86 -10.86 10.32 -3.66
N ILE A 87 -10.22 9.15 -3.72
CA ILE A 87 -9.63 8.53 -2.54
C ILE A 87 -8.14 8.83 -2.55
N LEU A 88 -7.61 9.27 -1.42
CA LEU A 88 -6.20 9.58 -1.25
C LEU A 88 -5.51 8.46 -0.47
N PHE A 89 -4.36 8.03 -0.96
CA PHE A 89 -3.51 7.07 -0.28
C PHE A 89 -2.09 7.60 -0.15
N TYR A 90 -1.41 7.22 0.93
CA TYR A 90 0.04 7.25 1.00
C TYR A 90 0.57 5.95 0.41
N VAL A 91 1.43 6.05 -0.60
CA VAL A 91 2.23 4.95 -1.12
C VAL A 91 3.65 5.16 -0.64
N VAL A 92 4.13 4.27 0.20
CA VAL A 92 5.52 4.26 0.66
C VAL A 92 6.26 3.22 -0.15
N GLN A 93 7.38 3.60 -0.75
CA GLN A 93 8.23 2.73 -1.56
C GLN A 93 9.65 2.74 -1.04
N LEU A 94 10.28 1.58 -0.91
CA LEU A 94 11.72 1.47 -0.68
C LEU A 94 12.48 1.84 -1.96
N GLN A 95 13.44 2.76 -1.87
CA GLN A 95 14.33 3.03 -3.00
C GLN A 95 15.46 2.00 -3.04
N SER A 96 15.53 1.27 -4.15
CA SER A 96 16.62 0.35 -4.47
C SER A 96 17.87 1.15 -4.85
N GLY A 97 19.01 0.91 -4.17
CA GLY A 97 20.31 1.45 -4.59
C GLY A 97 21.24 1.96 -3.48
N TYR A 98 20.77 2.10 -2.24
CA TYR A 98 21.59 2.61 -1.14
C TYR A 98 22.08 1.49 -0.19
N PRO A 99 23.37 1.49 0.20
CA PRO A 99 23.88 0.52 1.16
C PRO A 99 23.28 0.73 2.55
N LEU A 100 22.99 -0.39 3.23
CA LEU A 100 22.61 -0.44 4.64
C LEU A 100 23.55 0.44 5.50
N PRO A 101 23.05 1.13 6.54
CA PRO A 101 21.76 0.95 7.21
C PRO A 101 20.72 2.05 6.89
N LYS A 102 20.90 2.79 5.79
CA LYS A 102 19.95 3.83 5.37
C LYS A 102 18.95 3.22 4.40
N HIS A 103 17.68 3.20 4.81
CA HIS A 103 16.58 2.86 3.92
C HIS A 103 15.92 4.16 3.49
N ASP A 104 16.15 4.53 2.23
CA ASP A 104 15.49 5.66 1.63
C ASP A 104 14.08 5.24 1.26
N VAL A 105 13.09 5.97 1.78
CA VAL A 105 11.69 5.74 1.44
C VAL A 105 11.13 6.93 0.71
N GLN A 106 10.41 6.66 -0.37
CA GLN A 106 9.65 7.65 -1.08
C GLN A 106 8.20 7.55 -0.64
N ILE A 107 7.62 8.63 -0.12
CA ILE A 107 6.21 8.69 0.24
C ILE A 107 5.51 9.54 -0.81
N THR A 108 4.63 8.90 -1.58
CA THR A 108 3.83 9.57 -2.61
C THR A 108 2.39 9.59 -2.17
N ILE A 109 1.77 10.78 -2.17
CA ILE A 109 0.33 10.91 -2.04
C ILE A 109 -0.28 10.68 -3.41
N VAL A 110 -1.07 9.62 -3.53
CA VAL A 110 -1.75 9.27 -4.77
C VAL A 110 -3.25 9.50 -4.62
N GLN A 111 -3.87 10.01 -5.68
CA GLN A 111 -5.30 10.17 -5.81
C GLN A 111 -5.87 9.14 -6.77
N VAL A 112 -6.73 8.28 -6.25
CA VAL A 112 -7.52 7.35 -7.05
C VAL A 112 -8.78 8.06 -7.53
N LYS A 113 -8.82 8.35 -8.82
CA LYS A 113 -9.97 8.91 -9.52
C LYS A 113 -11.05 7.85 -9.68
N ARG A 114 -12.31 8.28 -9.59
CA ARG A 114 -13.48 7.38 -9.63
C ARG A 114 -14.51 7.86 -10.64
N THR A 115 -15.32 6.93 -11.14
CA THR A 115 -16.46 7.25 -12.02
C THR A 115 -17.33 8.34 -11.39
N LYS A 116 -17.97 9.19 -12.20
CA LYS A 116 -18.95 10.17 -11.69
C LYS A 116 -20.08 9.46 -10.93
N ALA A 117 -20.61 10.11 -9.89
CA ALA A 117 -21.79 9.60 -9.20
C ALA A 117 -22.98 9.69 -10.17
N SER A 118 -23.69 8.58 -10.37
CA SER A 118 -24.99 8.62 -11.05
C SER A 118 -26.07 8.86 -9.99
N PRO A 119 -26.94 9.87 -10.15
CA PRO A 119 -28.02 10.15 -9.19
C PRO A 119 -28.98 8.98 -8.94
N SER A 120 -29.06 8.03 -9.88
CA SER A 120 -30.02 6.92 -9.86
C SER A 120 -29.48 5.58 -9.36
N SER A 121 -28.19 5.49 -8.99
CA SER A 121 -27.61 4.20 -8.60
C SER A 121 -26.91 4.26 -7.24
N SER A 122 -27.32 3.39 -6.31
CA SER A 122 -26.57 3.06 -5.09
C SER A 122 -25.25 2.30 -5.36
N LYS A 123 -24.84 2.16 -6.63
CA LYS A 123 -23.63 1.46 -7.02
C LYS A 123 -22.40 2.23 -6.57
N LYS A 124 -21.53 1.54 -5.84
CA LYS A 124 -20.21 2.02 -5.43
C LYS A 124 -19.43 2.53 -6.64
N ARG A 125 -18.87 3.75 -6.55
CA ARG A 125 -18.13 4.42 -7.62
C ARG A 125 -16.85 3.63 -7.92
N LYS A 126 -16.66 3.20 -9.18
CA LYS A 126 -15.52 2.37 -9.56
C LYS A 126 -14.25 3.22 -9.66
N PRO A 127 -13.08 2.71 -9.23
CA PRO A 127 -11.79 3.27 -9.60
C PRO A 127 -11.60 3.25 -11.11
N VAL A 128 -11.04 4.32 -11.67
CA VAL A 128 -10.77 4.43 -13.13
C VAL A 128 -9.35 4.85 -13.45
N GLY A 129 -8.62 5.37 -12.48
CA GLY A 129 -7.23 5.78 -12.66
C GLY A 129 -6.63 6.26 -11.36
N VAL A 130 -5.32 6.42 -11.37
CA VAL A 130 -4.53 6.92 -10.25
C VAL A 130 -3.58 8.00 -10.76
N ALA A 131 -3.33 9.03 -9.95
CA ALA A 131 -2.43 10.13 -10.26
C ALA A 131 -1.68 10.55 -8.99
N PRO A 132 -0.45 11.07 -9.08
CA PRO A 132 0.24 11.64 -7.94
C PRO A 132 -0.36 13.03 -7.67
N VAL A 133 -0.58 13.35 -6.40
CA VAL A 133 -0.97 14.71 -5.95
C VAL A 133 0.24 15.44 -5.40
N ASP A 134 1.05 14.71 -4.62
CA ASP A 134 2.28 15.21 -4.04
C ASP A 134 3.26 14.05 -3.90
N CYS A 135 4.55 14.35 -4.00
CA CYS A 135 5.61 13.37 -3.84
C CYS A 135 6.67 13.93 -2.90
N VAL A 136 6.86 13.26 -1.78
CA VAL A 136 7.83 13.68 -0.77
C VAL A 136 8.78 12.54 -0.49
N THR A 137 10.05 12.74 -0.84
CA THR A 137 11.11 11.81 -0.41
C THR A 137 11.45 12.09 1.04
N ARG A 138 11.41 11.05 1.90
CA ARG A 138 11.74 11.17 3.32
C ARG A 138 12.76 10.11 3.72
N PHE A 139 13.69 10.51 4.57
CA PHE A 139 14.72 9.62 5.07
C PHE A 139 14.27 9.02 6.40
N ILE A 140 14.07 7.72 6.46
CA ILE A 140 13.88 7.02 7.73
C ILE A 140 15.24 6.53 8.19
N ARG A 141 15.70 7.08 9.32
CA ARG A 141 16.88 6.56 10.01
C ARG A 141 16.42 5.57 11.07
N HIS A 142 17.03 4.39 11.11
CA HIS A 142 16.89 3.52 12.28
C HIS A 142 17.46 4.22 13.51
N GLU A 143 16.77 4.08 14.64
CA GLU A 143 17.36 4.36 15.93
C GLU A 143 18.61 3.49 16.08
N LYS A 144 19.75 4.09 16.44
CA LYS A 144 20.96 3.30 16.67
C LYS A 144 20.65 2.32 17.77
N ALA A 145 20.77 1.02 17.49
CA ALA A 145 20.74 0.01 18.53
C ALA A 145 21.80 0.40 19.56
N VAL A 146 21.36 0.82 20.76
CA VAL A 146 22.25 0.93 21.90
C VAL A 146 22.70 -0.49 22.17
N ALA A 147 23.93 -0.83 21.78
CA ALA A 147 24.52 -2.09 22.17
C ALA A 147 24.56 -2.07 23.70
N ALA A 148 23.61 -2.78 24.33
CA ALA A 148 23.73 -3.15 25.72
C ALA A 148 25.00 -4.00 25.80
N ARG A 149 26.09 -3.36 26.25
CA ARG A 149 27.30 -4.07 26.63
C ARG A 149 26.95 -4.83 27.90
N CYS A 150 26.67 -6.13 27.74
CA CYS A 150 26.81 -7.08 28.84
C CYS A 150 28.29 -7.33 29.10
#